data_AF-A0A2W4JEH0-F1
#
_entry.id   AF-A0A2W4JEH0-F1
#
_cell.length_a   1.000
_cell.length_b   1.000
_cell.length_c   1.000
_cell.angle_alpha   90.00
_cell.angle_beta   90.00
_cell.angle_gamma   90.00
#
_symmetry.space_group_name_H-M   'P 1'
#
loop_
_entity.id
_entity.type
_entity.pdbx_description
1 polymer ?
#
loop_
_entity_poly.entity_id
_entity_poly.type
_entity_poly.pdbx_seq_one_letter_code
_entity_poly.pdbx_strand_id
1 'polypeptide(L)' 'AGTVAKHLERLAAVAPESVDSYVALARRTADRAIAAGRLRPTAAGPMLDVLAGAPGAVGECQTEQEAA' A
#
# COMPACT_ATOMS: atom_id res chain seq x y z
N ALA A 1 4.33 -4.03 -12.18
CA ALA A 1 3.90 -4.24 -10.79
C ALA A 1 4.43 -5.53 -10.13
N GLY A 2 5.07 -6.45 -10.85
CA GLY A 2 5.41 -7.79 -10.32
C GLY A 2 6.29 -7.82 -9.07
N THR A 3 7.13 -6.80 -8.82
CA THR A 3 7.96 -6.74 -7.61
C THR A 3 7.14 -6.52 -6.34
N VAL A 4 6.09 -5.70 -6.41
CA VAL A 4 5.22 -5.40 -5.25
C VAL A 4 4.38 -6.62 -4.89
N ALA A 5 3.85 -7.34 -5.89
CA ALA A 5 3.12 -8.59 -5.68
C ALA A 5 3.98 -9.64 -4.98
N LYS A 6 5.21 -9.87 -5.46
CA LYS A 6 6.16 -10.80 -4.80
C LYS A 6 6.52 -10.39 -3.38
N HIS A 7 6.58 -9.09 -3.11
CA HIS A 7 6.85 -8.59 -1.77
C HIS A 7 5.67 -8.87 -0.83
N LEU A 8 4.44 -8.68 -1.29
CA LEU A 8 3.23 -9.01 -0.53
C LEU A 8 3.12 -10.52 -0.27
N GLU A 9 3.38 -11.37 -1.28
CA GLU A 9 3.41 -12.83 -1.11
C GLU A 9 4.41 -13.26 -0.04
N ARG A 10 5.63 -12.70 -0.09
CA ARG A 10 6.65 -12.97 0.92
C ARG A 10 6.23 -12.46 2.30
N LEU A 11 5.72 -11.23 2.37
CA LEU A 11 5.32 -10.61 3.63
C LEU A 11 4.18 -11.39 4.29
N ALA A 12 3.16 -11.78 3.52
CA ALA A 12 2.07 -12.62 4.00
C ALA A 12 2.54 -13.98 4.52
N ALA A 13 3.62 -14.53 3.96
CA ALA A 13 4.19 -15.80 4.41
C ALA A 13 5.01 -15.70 5.72
N VAL A 14 5.64 -14.55 5.99
CA VAL A 14 6.58 -14.40 7.11
C VAL A 14 6.05 -13.53 8.26
N ALA A 15 5.14 -12.60 7.95
CA ALA A 15 4.57 -11.63 8.89
C ALA A 15 3.20 -11.15 8.35
N PRO A 16 2.17 -12.01 8.35
CA PRO A 16 0.84 -11.68 7.83
C PRO A 16 0.21 -10.46 8.49
N GLU A 17 0.47 -10.22 9.78
CA GLU A 17 0.01 -9.06 10.53
C GLU A 17 0.59 -7.72 10.03
N SER A 18 1.72 -7.77 9.30
CA SER A 18 2.38 -6.58 8.77
C SER A 18 1.87 -6.17 7.38
N VAL A 19 1.07 -7.02 6.73
CA VAL A 19 0.61 -6.80 5.34
C VAL A 19 -0.18 -5.49 5.23
N ASP A 20 -1.07 -5.23 6.18
CA ASP A 20 -1.99 -4.09 6.16
C ASP A 20 -1.22 -2.77 6.31
N SER A 21 -0.27 -2.74 7.25
CA SER A 21 0.61 -1.59 7.47
C SER A 21 1.49 -1.31 6.25
N TYR A 22 2.02 -2.35 5.61
CA TYR A 22 2.78 -2.22 4.38
C TYR A 22 1.93 -1.67 3.22
N VAL A 23 0.72 -2.18 3.03
CA VAL A 23 -0.20 -1.72 1.98
C VAL A 23 -0.57 -0.26 2.18
N ALA A 24 -0.93 0.15 3.41
CA ALA A 24 -1.25 1.53 3.74
C ALA A 24 -0.08 2.48 3.44
N LEU A 25 1.13 2.10 3.85
CA LEU A 25 2.35 2.87 3.60
C LEU A 25 2.68 2.98 2.10
N ALA A 26 2.55 1.87 1.37
CA ALA A 26 2.83 1.82 -0.06
C ALA A 26 1.88 2.72 -0.85
N ARG A 27 0.58 2.72 -0.51
CA ARG A 27 -0.42 3.62 -1.12
C ARG A 27 -0.08 5.09 -0.86
N ARG A 28 0.12 5.49 0.40
CA ARG A 28 0.50 6.88 0.75
C ARG A 28 1.79 7.33 0.05
N THR A 29 2.72 6.42 -0.17
CA THR A 29 3.98 6.70 -0.87
C THR A 29 3.77 6.88 -2.37
N ALA A 30 2.94 6.03 -2.99
CA ALA A 30 2.55 6.17 -4.39
C ALA A 30 1.81 7.48 -4.65
N ASP A 31 0.86 7.84 -3.78
CA ASP A 31 0.09 9.09 -3.88
C ASP A 31 1.00 10.32 -3.84
N ARG A 32 1.94 10.36 -2.88
CA ARG A 32 2.94 11.45 -2.81
C ARG A 32 3.86 11.49 -4.03
N ALA A 33 4.24 10.34 -4.57
CA ALA A 33 5.09 10.28 -5.76
C ALA A 33 4.36 10.79 -7.01
N ILE A 34 3.06 10.50 -7.12
CA ILE A 34 2.18 11.00 -8.18
C ILE A 34 2.00 12.51 -8.04
N ALA A 35 1.63 12.99 -6.85
CA ALA A 35 1.44 14.42 -6.58
C ALA A 35 2.72 15.24 -6.84
N ALA A 36 3.90 14.67 -6.57
CA ALA A 36 5.18 15.29 -6.86
C ALA A 36 5.63 15.17 -8.33
N GLY A 37 4.83 14.56 -9.22
CA GLY A 37 5.18 14.35 -10.63
C GLY A 37 6.31 13.36 -10.88
N ARG A 38 6.78 12.65 -9.84
CA ARG A 38 7.87 11.66 -9.91
C ARG A 38 7.40 10.30 -10.41
N LEU A 39 6.10 10.04 -10.35
CA LEU A 39 5.47 8.83 -10.84
C LEU A 39 4.28 9.19 -11.71
N ARG A 40 4.24 8.68 -12.94
CA ARG A 40 3.09 8.89 -13.83
C ARG A 40 1.90 8.07 -13.33
N PRO A 41 0.68 8.65 -13.25
CA PRO A 41 -0.52 7.91 -12.81
C PRO A 41 -0.75 6.63 -13.62
N THR A 42 -0.54 6.68 -14.94
CA THR A 42 -0.69 5.53 -15.84
C THR A 42 0.32 4.41 -15.57
N ALA A 43 1.51 4.76 -15.05
CA ALA A 43 2.51 3.78 -14.64
C ALA A 43 2.23 3.23 -13.22
N ALA A 44 1.55 4.00 -12.37
CA ALA A 44 1.18 3.61 -11.02
C ALA A 44 -0.01 2.64 -10.97
N GLY A 45 -0.96 2.76 -11.91
CA GLY A 45 -2.20 1.97 -11.94
C GLY A 45 -2.01 0.48 -11.63
N PRO A 46 -1.18 -0.25 -12.40
CA PRO A 46 -0.97 -1.69 -12.15
C PRO A 46 -0.39 -2.01 -10.76
N MET A 47 0.36 -1.10 -10.14
CA MET A 47 0.86 -1.29 -8.76
C MET A 47 -0.24 -1.01 -7.74
N LEU A 48 -1.06 0.02 -7.96
CA LEU A 48 -2.19 0.35 -7.10
C LEU A 48 -3.26 -0.75 -7.11
N ASP A 49 -3.51 -1.38 -8.27
CA ASP A 49 -4.42 -2.52 -8.39
C ASP A 49 -3.96 -3.71 -7.54
N VAL A 50 -2.66 -4.00 -7.54
CA VAL A 50 -2.06 -5.05 -6.69
C VAL A 50 -2.24 -4.70 -5.21
N LEU A 51 -2.03 -3.44 -4.82
CA LEU A 51 -2.24 -2.98 -3.45
C LEU A 51 -3.72 -2.98 -3.06
N ALA A 52 -4.65 -2.82 -4.01
CA ALA A 52 -6.10 -2.88 -3.80
C ALA A 52 -6.60 -4.31 -3.56
N GLY A 53 -5.99 -5.30 -4.23
CA GLY A 53 -6.32 -6.72 -4.06
C GLY A 53 -5.67 -7.41 -2.87
N ALA A 54 -4.80 -6.74 -2.11
CA ALA A 54 -4.18 -7.31 -0.92
C ALA A 54 -5.23 -7.50 0.20
N PRO A 55 -5.40 -8.72 0.75
CA PRO A 55 -6.33 -8.95 1.84
C PRO A 55 -5.81 -8.23 3.09
N GLY A 56 -6.50 -7.16 3.49
CA GLY A 56 -6.03 -6.27 4.55
C GLY A 56 -6.93 -5.07 4.86
N ALA A 57 -8.22 -5.17 4.52
CA ALA A 57 -9.17 -4.09 4.69
C ALA A 57 -10.31 -4.48 5.63
N VAL A 58 -9.99 -5.08 6.79
CA VAL A 58 -10.92 -5.21 7.93
C VAL A 58 -10.15 -5.19 9.26
N GLY A 59 -9.78 -3.99 9.70
CA GLY A 59 -9.18 -3.71 11.01
C GLY A 59 -8.11 -2.64 10.86
N GLU A 60 -8.15 -1.46 11.44
CA GLU A 60 -8.90 -0.94 12.58
C GLU A 60 -9.16 0.57 12.34
N CYS A 61 -10.32 1.07 12.78
CA CYS A 61 -10.45 2.48 13.13
C CYS A 61 -9.41 2.78 14.24
N GLN A 62 -8.72 3.93 14.15
CA GLN A 62 -7.76 4.49 15.13
C GLN A 62 -6.31 4.08 14.84
N THR A 63 -5.30 4.93 14.99
CA THR A 63 -5.11 6.05 15.91
C THR A 63 -4.51 7.27 15.20
N GLU A 64 -4.71 8.46 15.77
CA GLU A 64 -4.12 9.75 15.34
C GLU A 64 -4.86 10.47 14.20
N GLN A 65 -6.16 10.73 14.42
CA GLN A 65 -6.74 11.98 13.94
C GLN A 65 -6.24 13.08 14.88
N GLU A 66 -5.17 13.72 14.41
CA GLU A 66 -4.54 14.97 14.83
C GLU A 66 -5.42 15.85 15.74
N ALA A 67 -4.93 16.08 16.96
CA ALA A 67 -5.47 17.07 17.87
C ALA A 67 -5.36 18.47 17.23
N ALA A 68 -6.50 19.12 17.01
CA ALA A 68 -6.66 20.56 16.87
C ALA A 68 -8.07 20.97 17.31
#